data_AF-A0A7V6HQP1-F1
#
_entry.id   AF-A0A7V6HQP1-F1
#
_cell.length_a   1.000
_cell.length_b   1.000
_cell.length_c   1.000
_cell.angle_alpha   90.00
_cell.angle_beta   90.00
_cell.angle_gamma   90.00
#
_symmetry.space_group_name_H-M   'P 1'
#
loop_
_entity.id
_entity.type
_entity.pdbx_description
1 polymer ?
#
loop_
_entity_poly.entity_id
_entity_poly.type
_entity_poly.pdbx_seq_one_letter_code
_entity_poly.pdbx_strand_id
1 'polypeptide(L)'
;MTSLISITIFMKSKSGKAILVTLGVVLFWGLLTYIIVINQKRQKLQSIITIPTSLAYVLDESQNFTVDIWLSNHDSVFLTPEVVSFASLMDEDSLDEYQVELKKITIEDEPVKLDQAQYFPAKLTLHFPFTSESQIILKEAKLNITIGDGTKLPLPLGSISFYQNKSRKAFLIKQLRGLTGRLKNQTGLAGVVMQLSSLESEKVNIINIELINASAMINYDYTQNIEIIPETRNMADLIGEEIPLTEKPKINSFSLAFEEKQTNTVVLPFSYFGQYLTEQAGFIIHYEYLGKPYQQIIEPITLLHSFEGFSQGVKVTYDPN
;
A
#
# COMPACT_ATOMS: atom_id res chain seq x y z
N MET A 1 -65.38 42.65 15.07
CA MET A 1 -64.99 42.93 16.47
C MET A 1 -65.33 41.81 17.47
N THR A 2 -65.90 40.68 17.02
CA THR A 2 -66.34 39.55 17.87
C THR A 2 -65.35 38.39 18.00
N SER A 3 -64.29 38.34 17.17
CA SER A 3 -63.29 37.26 17.18
C SER A 3 -62.28 37.36 18.35
N LEU A 4 -61.87 38.58 18.72
CA LEU A 4 -60.89 38.81 19.81
C LEU A 4 -61.45 38.50 21.21
N ILE A 5 -62.76 38.64 21.41
CA ILE A 5 -63.39 38.44 22.73
C ILE A 5 -63.45 36.96 23.10
N SER A 6 -63.71 36.07 22.12
CA SER A 6 -63.76 34.62 22.35
C SER A 6 -62.40 34.01 22.73
N ILE A 7 -61.30 34.53 22.16
CA ILE A 7 -59.94 34.08 22.52
C ILE A 7 -59.60 34.46 23.96
N THR A 8 -60.03 35.66 24.39
CA THR A 8 -59.75 36.18 25.73
C THR A 8 -60.50 35.40 26.83
N ILE A 9 -61.72 34.92 26.54
CA ILE A 9 -62.51 34.12 27.48
C ILE A 9 -61.97 32.68 27.58
N PHE A 10 -61.52 32.09 26.47
CA PHE A 10 -60.93 30.75 26.47
C PHE A 10 -59.62 30.67 27.28
N MET A 11 -58.79 31.73 27.26
CA MET A 11 -57.56 31.83 28.08
C MET A 11 -57.82 31.97 29.60
N LYS A 12 -59.06 32.28 30.03
CA LYS A 12 -59.41 32.49 31.45
C LYS A 12 -59.81 31.20 32.17
N SER A 13 -60.16 30.14 31.45
CA SER A 13 -60.48 28.83 32.06
C SER A 13 -59.22 27.99 32.28
N LYS A 14 -59.21 27.17 33.35
CA LYS A 14 -58.11 26.21 33.61
C LYS A 14 -57.88 25.25 32.42
N SER A 15 -58.93 24.93 31.66
CA SER A 15 -58.85 24.04 30.50
C SER A 15 -58.20 24.70 29.28
N GLY A 16 -58.47 25.98 29.00
CA GLY A 16 -57.85 26.69 27.87
C GLY A 16 -56.35 26.93 28.07
N LYS A 17 -55.92 27.18 29.31
CA LYS A 17 -54.48 27.23 29.66
C LYS A 17 -53.80 25.87 29.50
N ALA A 18 -54.47 24.79 29.89
CA ALA A 18 -53.93 23.43 29.72
C ALA A 18 -53.78 23.04 28.25
N ILE A 19 -54.72 23.44 27.38
CA ILE A 19 -54.66 23.23 25.93
C ILE A 19 -53.50 24.01 25.29
N LEU A 20 -53.29 25.26 25.71
CA LEU A 20 -52.18 26.10 25.21
C LEU A 20 -50.81 25.52 25.61
N VAL A 21 -50.69 25.02 26.84
CA VAL A 21 -49.48 24.35 27.34
C VAL A 21 -49.23 23.05 26.57
N THR A 22 -50.25 22.22 26.36
CA THR A 22 -50.09 20.97 25.60
C THR A 22 -49.73 21.25 24.13
N LEU A 23 -50.33 22.25 23.50
CA LEU A 23 -49.98 22.63 22.13
C LEU A 23 -48.53 23.13 22.04
N GLY A 24 -48.09 23.92 23.01
CA GLY A 24 -46.69 24.39 23.11
C GLY A 24 -45.69 23.25 23.30
N VAL A 25 -46.03 22.26 24.14
CA VAL A 25 -45.20 21.07 24.35
C VAL A 25 -45.12 20.22 23.08
N VAL A 26 -46.23 20.00 22.39
CA VAL A 26 -46.24 19.25 21.10
C VAL A 26 -45.41 19.97 20.04
N LEU A 27 -45.53 21.29 19.92
CA LEU A 27 -44.72 22.08 18.99
C LEU A 27 -43.23 22.04 19.34
N PHE A 28 -42.89 22.11 20.64
CA PHE A 28 -41.51 22.00 21.09
C PHE A 28 -40.90 20.63 20.77
N TRP A 29 -41.62 19.54 21.04
CA TRP A 29 -41.18 18.19 20.69
C TRP A 29 -41.08 17.99 19.18
N GLY A 30 -42.02 18.52 18.39
CA GLY A 30 -41.98 18.48 16.94
C GLY A 30 -40.80 19.27 16.35
N LEU A 31 -40.46 20.42 16.93
CA LEU A 31 -39.29 21.20 16.52
C LEU A 31 -37.98 20.50 16.92
N LEU A 32 -37.93 19.89 18.10
CA LEU A 32 -36.77 19.16 18.58
C LEU A 32 -36.48 17.92 17.71
N THR A 33 -37.51 17.13 17.38
CA THR A 33 -37.36 15.97 16.48
C THR A 33 -36.98 16.42 15.06
N TYR A 34 -37.55 17.51 14.56
CA TYR A 34 -37.17 18.09 13.28
C TYR A 34 -35.69 18.55 13.26
N ILE A 35 -35.22 19.21 14.31
CA ILE A 35 -33.81 19.60 14.45
C ILE A 35 -32.91 18.37 14.51
N ILE A 36 -33.30 17.31 15.23
CA ILE A 36 -32.55 16.04 15.29
C ILE A 36 -32.47 15.38 13.91
N VAL A 37 -33.59 15.28 13.19
CA VAL A 37 -33.66 14.68 11.85
C VAL A 37 -32.89 15.51 10.81
N ILE A 38 -32.86 16.84 10.94
CA ILE A 38 -32.07 17.70 10.05
C ILE A 38 -30.59 17.71 10.40
N ASN A 39 -30.24 17.64 11.70
CA ASN A 39 -28.85 17.54 12.15
C ASN A 39 -28.26 16.14 11.97
N GLN A 40 -29.08 15.12 11.70
CA GLN A 40 -28.61 13.93 11.00
C GLN A 40 -28.24 14.33 9.57
N LYS A 41 -27.12 15.05 9.42
CA LYS A 41 -26.44 15.22 8.15
C LYS A 41 -26.26 13.81 7.60
N ARG A 42 -26.98 13.47 6.52
CA ARG A 42 -26.70 12.25 5.76
C ARG A 42 -25.20 12.23 5.53
N GLN A 43 -24.54 11.23 6.11
CA GLN A 43 -23.11 11.12 5.94
C GLN A 43 -22.88 10.84 4.46
N LYS A 44 -21.97 11.59 3.82
CA LYS A 44 -21.74 11.45 2.38
C LYS A 44 -21.23 10.03 2.10
N LEU A 45 -21.66 9.47 0.97
CA LEU A 45 -21.09 8.23 0.44
C LEU A 45 -19.56 8.35 0.44
N GLN A 46 -18.90 7.43 1.13
CA GLN A 46 -17.45 7.38 1.23
C GLN A 46 -16.91 6.41 0.18
N SER A 47 -15.72 6.66 -0.32
CA SER A 47 -15.03 5.79 -1.27
C SER A 47 -13.57 5.68 -0.94
N ILE A 48 -13.06 4.46 -1.04
CA ILE A 48 -11.65 4.11 -0.96
C ILE A 48 -11.22 3.66 -2.34
N ILE A 49 -10.08 4.15 -2.81
CA ILE A 49 -9.40 3.60 -3.96
C ILE A 49 -8.14 2.89 -3.47
N THR A 50 -7.89 1.71 -4.01
CA THR A 50 -6.58 1.04 -3.95
C THR A 50 -6.05 0.88 -5.36
N ILE A 51 -4.72 0.79 -5.50
CA ILE A 51 -4.07 0.53 -6.79
C ILE A 51 -3.36 -0.82 -6.67
N PRO A 52 -3.93 -1.89 -7.24
CA PRO A 52 -3.30 -3.21 -7.21
C PRO A 52 -1.93 -3.19 -7.88
N THR A 53 -0.88 -3.47 -7.11
CA THR A 53 0.52 -3.52 -7.57
C THR A 53 1.23 -4.70 -6.92
N SER A 54 2.47 -4.97 -7.32
CA SER A 54 3.28 -5.95 -6.60
C SER A 54 4.09 -5.27 -5.50
N LEU A 55 3.68 -5.50 -4.25
CA LEU A 55 4.24 -4.93 -3.03
C LEU A 55 5.15 -5.94 -2.32
N ALA A 56 6.15 -5.42 -1.62
CA ALA A 56 7.08 -6.23 -0.86
C ALA A 56 7.39 -5.57 0.48
N TYR A 57 7.44 -6.37 1.55
CA TYR A 57 7.74 -5.91 2.89
C TYR A 57 8.80 -6.80 3.54
N VAL A 58 9.73 -6.16 4.23
CA VAL A 58 10.65 -6.80 5.17
C VAL A 58 10.16 -6.43 6.56
N LEU A 59 9.68 -7.41 7.30
CA LEU A 59 9.13 -7.22 8.64
C LEU A 59 10.28 -7.15 9.65
N ASP A 60 10.24 -6.10 10.46
CA ASP A 60 11.09 -5.91 11.62
C ASP A 60 10.46 -6.55 12.87
N GLU A 61 11.04 -6.29 14.05
CA GLU A 61 10.51 -6.76 15.33
C GLU A 61 9.09 -6.25 15.64
N SER A 62 8.72 -5.09 15.10
CA SER A 62 7.39 -4.50 15.28
C SER A 62 6.34 -5.13 14.38
N GLN A 63 6.76 -5.89 13.37
CA GLN A 63 5.93 -6.59 12.38
C GLN A 63 4.87 -5.69 11.73
N ASN A 64 5.19 -4.41 11.54
CA ASN A 64 4.30 -3.46 10.91
C ASN A 64 4.59 -3.35 9.41
N PHE A 65 3.55 -3.10 8.63
CA PHE A 65 3.64 -2.74 7.22
C PHE A 65 2.59 -1.67 6.89
N THR A 66 2.76 -1.01 5.75
CA THR A 66 1.89 0.11 5.36
C THR A 66 1.27 -0.12 3.99
N VAL A 67 -0.02 0.14 3.86
CA VAL A 67 -0.76 0.08 2.59
C VAL A 67 -1.23 1.48 2.21
N ASP A 68 -0.90 1.91 1.00
CA ASP A 68 -1.36 3.18 0.43
C ASP A 68 -2.78 3.02 -0.12
N ILE A 69 -3.64 3.98 0.23
CA ILE A 69 -5.04 4.09 -0.21
C ILE A 69 -5.40 5.54 -0.54
N TRP A 70 -6.53 5.76 -1.21
CA TRP A 70 -7.01 7.10 -1.56
C TRP A 70 -8.46 7.27 -1.15
N LEU A 71 -8.74 8.28 -0.32
CA LEU A 71 -10.04 8.51 0.29
C LEU A 71 -10.79 9.63 -0.41
N SER A 72 -12.09 9.47 -0.63
CA SER A 72 -12.94 10.55 -1.18
C SER A 72 -13.16 11.72 -0.23
N ASN A 73 -12.83 11.55 1.05
CA ASN A 73 -13.03 12.55 2.09
C ASN A 73 -11.88 12.47 3.10
N HIS A 74 -11.30 13.62 3.41
CA HIS A 74 -10.25 13.76 4.42
C HIS A 74 -10.74 13.34 5.82
N ASP A 75 -11.97 13.69 6.18
CA ASP A 75 -12.54 13.43 7.52
C ASP A 75 -13.16 12.02 7.62
N SER A 76 -12.63 11.05 6.88
CA SER A 76 -13.13 9.67 6.86
C SER A 76 -12.84 8.95 8.18
N VAL A 77 -13.82 8.92 9.08
CA VAL A 77 -13.67 8.31 10.41
C VAL A 77 -13.83 6.78 10.41
N PHE A 78 -14.29 6.19 9.31
CA PHE A 78 -14.67 4.76 9.27
C PHE A 78 -13.48 3.80 9.18
N LEU A 79 -12.28 4.27 8.80
CA LEU A 79 -11.06 3.48 8.78
C LEU A 79 -10.13 3.81 9.96
N THR A 80 -10.69 4.18 11.10
CA THR A 80 -9.94 4.38 12.33
C THR A 80 -9.86 3.07 13.13
N PRO A 81 -8.78 2.83 13.91
CA PRO A 81 -8.66 1.62 14.73
C PRO A 81 -9.84 1.40 15.69
N GLU A 82 -10.48 2.47 16.15
CA GLU A 82 -11.64 2.41 17.06
C GLU A 82 -12.91 1.93 16.37
N VAL A 83 -13.01 2.10 15.05
CA VAL A 83 -14.20 1.77 14.25
C VAL A 83 -14.04 0.42 13.52
N VAL A 84 -12.80 0.05 13.19
CA VAL A 84 -12.50 -1.24 12.56
C VAL A 84 -12.60 -2.37 13.59
N SER A 85 -13.48 -3.33 13.34
CA SER A 85 -13.71 -4.48 14.24
C SER A 85 -12.79 -5.65 13.91
N PHE A 86 -12.44 -5.83 12.63
CA PHE A 86 -11.61 -6.93 12.16
C PHE A 86 -10.91 -6.56 10.85
N ALA A 87 -9.67 -7.03 10.66
CA ALA A 87 -8.98 -6.93 9.39
C ALA A 87 -8.23 -8.24 9.08
N SER A 88 -8.20 -8.61 7.80
CA SER A 88 -7.43 -9.76 7.32
C SER A 88 -6.83 -9.53 5.94
N LEU A 89 -5.66 -10.11 5.69
CA LEU A 89 -5.08 -10.27 4.37
C LEU A 89 -5.46 -11.65 3.84
N MET A 90 -6.09 -11.68 2.67
CA MET A 90 -6.51 -12.90 1.99
C MET A 90 -5.79 -13.00 0.65
N ASP A 91 -5.35 -14.20 0.27
CA ASP A 91 -4.95 -14.50 -1.10
C ASP A 91 -6.14 -15.15 -1.83
N GLU A 92 -6.65 -14.51 -2.88
CA GLU A 92 -7.83 -14.99 -3.60
C GLU A 92 -7.60 -16.32 -4.31
N ASP A 93 -6.34 -16.61 -4.69
CA ASP A 93 -5.96 -17.84 -5.41
C ASP A 93 -5.91 -19.07 -4.49
N SER A 94 -5.26 -18.93 -3.33
CA SER A 94 -5.05 -20.02 -2.37
C SER A 94 -6.13 -20.10 -1.29
N LEU A 95 -6.89 -19.01 -1.09
CA LEU A 95 -7.80 -18.80 0.03
C LEU A 95 -7.11 -18.77 1.40
N ASP A 96 -5.78 -18.60 1.42
CA ASP A 96 -5.06 -18.35 2.66
C ASP A 96 -5.52 -17.01 3.26
N GLU A 97 -5.82 -17.00 4.56
CA GLU A 97 -6.26 -15.80 5.28
C GLU A 97 -5.41 -15.57 6.53
N TYR A 98 -4.84 -14.37 6.64
CA TYR A 98 -3.99 -13.94 7.73
C TYR A 98 -4.65 -12.76 8.44
N GLN A 99 -4.97 -12.93 9.71
CA GLN A 99 -5.51 -11.84 10.52
C GLN A 99 -4.47 -10.74 10.73
N VAL A 100 -4.87 -9.48 10.52
CA VAL A 100 -4.02 -8.30 10.73
C VAL A 100 -4.73 -7.29 11.61
N GLU A 101 -3.97 -6.38 12.22
CA GLU A 101 -4.55 -5.34 13.07
C GLU A 101 -4.27 -3.97 12.48
N LEU A 102 -5.32 -3.17 12.25
CA LEU A 102 -5.15 -1.77 11.88
C LEU A 102 -4.67 -0.97 13.09
N LYS A 103 -3.45 -0.44 13.02
CA LYS A 103 -2.85 0.36 14.11
C LYS A 103 -3.09 1.84 13.93
N LYS A 104 -3.03 2.33 12.69
CA LYS A 104 -3.12 3.76 12.40
C LYS A 104 -3.54 3.98 10.96
N ILE A 105 -4.25 5.09 10.73
CA ILE A 105 -4.38 5.72 9.42
C ILE A 105 -3.71 7.10 9.47
N THR A 106 -2.94 7.43 8.44
CA THR A 106 -2.38 8.78 8.25
C THR A 106 -2.90 9.31 6.92
N ILE A 107 -3.56 10.47 6.92
CA ILE A 107 -4.17 11.08 5.73
C ILE A 107 -3.35 12.30 5.37
N GLU A 108 -3.04 12.47 4.08
CA GLU A 108 -2.35 13.64 3.56
C GLU A 108 -3.34 14.78 3.31
N ASP A 109 -2.93 16.01 3.63
CA ASP A 109 -3.77 17.21 3.48
C ASP A 109 -3.97 17.59 2.01
N GLU A 110 -2.98 17.33 1.15
CA GLU A 110 -3.00 17.71 -0.25
C GLU A 110 -3.72 16.64 -1.09
N PRO A 111 -4.88 16.96 -1.68
CA PRO A 111 -5.58 16.00 -2.52
C PRO A 111 -4.88 15.83 -3.86
N VAL A 112 -4.91 14.61 -4.36
CA VAL A 112 -4.48 14.27 -5.73
C VAL A 112 -5.70 14.07 -6.62
N LYS A 113 -5.53 14.32 -7.91
CA LYS A 113 -6.55 14.04 -8.91
C LYS A 113 -6.33 12.63 -9.45
N LEU A 114 -7.29 11.74 -9.20
CA LEU A 114 -7.37 10.43 -9.85
C LEU A 114 -8.57 10.45 -10.78
N ASP A 115 -8.32 10.18 -12.06
CA ASP A 115 -9.25 10.39 -13.17
C ASP A 115 -9.84 11.83 -13.19
N GLN A 116 -11.10 11.98 -12.79
CA GLN A 116 -11.85 13.24 -12.77
C GLN A 116 -12.25 13.69 -11.36
N ALA A 117 -11.87 12.95 -10.31
CA ALA A 117 -12.23 13.24 -8.93
C ALA A 117 -11.00 13.49 -8.05
N GLN A 118 -11.22 14.25 -6.97
CA GLN A 118 -10.20 14.51 -5.96
C GLN A 118 -10.25 13.43 -4.89
N TYR A 119 -9.08 12.93 -4.51
CA TYR A 119 -8.91 11.99 -3.42
C TYR A 119 -7.75 12.43 -2.52
N PHE A 120 -7.86 12.10 -1.25
CA PHE A 120 -6.82 12.33 -0.24
C PHE A 120 -5.99 11.06 -0.12
N PRO A 121 -4.69 11.08 -0.46
CA PRO A 121 -3.80 9.97 -0.18
C PRO A 121 -3.80 9.65 1.32
N ALA A 122 -3.78 8.37 1.66
CA ALA A 122 -3.70 7.92 3.03
C ALA A 122 -2.90 6.63 3.15
N LYS A 123 -2.31 6.41 4.31
CA LYS A 123 -1.53 5.21 4.64
C LYS A 123 -2.15 4.48 5.81
N LEU A 124 -2.52 3.21 5.58
CA LEU A 124 -2.93 2.28 6.62
C LEU A 124 -1.68 1.61 7.18
N THR A 125 -1.37 1.81 8.46
CA THR A 125 -0.35 1.06 9.18
C THR A 125 -1.00 -0.15 9.84
N LEU A 126 -0.56 -1.34 9.43
CA LEU A 126 -1.10 -2.63 9.85
C LEU A 126 -0.02 -3.42 10.57
N HIS A 127 -0.41 -4.13 11.62
CA HIS A 127 0.42 -5.10 12.32
C HIS A 127 0.12 -6.50 11.80
N PHE A 128 1.16 -7.24 11.43
CA PHE A 128 1.10 -8.60 10.89
C PHE A 128 1.67 -9.59 11.93
N PRO A 129 0.85 -10.15 12.84
CA PRO A 129 1.29 -10.91 14.01
C PRO A 129 1.78 -12.34 13.66
N PHE A 130 2.42 -12.53 12.52
CA PHE A 130 2.91 -13.82 12.06
C PHE A 130 4.42 -13.78 11.84
N THR A 131 5.10 -14.73 12.47
CA THR A 131 6.52 -14.98 12.26
C THR A 131 6.67 -16.30 11.52
N SER A 132 7.31 -16.28 10.37
CA SER A 132 7.60 -17.47 9.56
C SER A 132 9.08 -17.49 9.21
N GLU A 133 9.71 -18.66 9.22
CA GLU A 133 11.08 -18.80 8.73
C GLU A 133 11.17 -18.66 7.21
N SER A 134 10.08 -18.97 6.51
CA SER A 134 9.94 -18.82 5.07
C SER A 134 9.19 -17.55 4.70
N GLN A 135 9.44 -17.03 3.51
CA GLN A 135 8.68 -15.93 2.93
C GLN A 135 7.19 -16.30 2.81
N ILE A 136 6.31 -15.33 3.01
CA ILE A 136 4.88 -15.45 2.75
C ILE A 136 4.59 -14.69 1.45
N ILE A 137 3.95 -15.33 0.49
CA ILE A 137 3.61 -14.74 -0.81
C ILE A 137 2.11 -14.90 -1.03
N LEU A 138 1.43 -13.77 -1.19
CA LEU A 138 0.03 -13.67 -1.59
C LEU A 138 0.00 -13.20 -3.04
N LYS A 139 -0.47 -14.02 -3.98
CA LYS A 139 -0.40 -13.70 -5.41
C LYS A 139 -1.51 -12.75 -5.83
N GLU A 140 -2.68 -12.89 -5.23
CA GLU A 140 -3.85 -12.04 -5.41
C GLU A 140 -4.34 -11.58 -4.02
N ALA A 141 -3.57 -10.66 -3.43
CA ALA A 141 -3.77 -10.11 -2.10
C ALA A 141 -4.96 -9.15 -2.05
N LYS A 142 -5.81 -9.35 -1.03
CA LYS A 142 -6.91 -8.48 -0.66
C LYS A 142 -6.88 -8.20 0.83
N LEU A 143 -6.95 -6.92 1.21
CA LEU A 143 -7.15 -6.51 2.59
C LEU A 143 -8.66 -6.38 2.84
N ASN A 144 -9.23 -7.30 3.60
CA ASN A 144 -10.61 -7.25 4.03
C ASN A 144 -10.70 -6.49 5.35
N ILE A 145 -11.38 -5.34 5.35
CA ILE A 145 -11.64 -4.57 6.58
C ILE A 145 -13.12 -4.69 6.93
N THR A 146 -13.42 -5.13 8.14
CA THR A 146 -14.78 -5.14 8.69
C THR A 146 -14.97 -3.96 9.63
N ILE A 147 -15.99 -3.16 9.36
CA ILE A 147 -16.38 -2.01 10.16
C ILE A 147 -17.27 -2.47 11.33
N GLY A 148 -17.38 -1.69 12.40
CA GLY A 148 -18.18 -2.01 13.58
C GLY A 148 -19.66 -2.33 13.30
N ASP A 149 -20.22 -1.84 12.19
CA ASP A 149 -21.58 -2.14 11.72
C ASP A 149 -21.68 -3.49 10.96
N GLY A 150 -20.56 -4.21 10.80
CA GLY A 150 -20.46 -5.47 10.08
C GLY A 150 -20.20 -5.32 8.57
N THR A 151 -20.13 -4.09 8.05
CA THR A 151 -19.82 -3.84 6.64
C THR A 151 -18.41 -4.31 6.31
N LYS A 152 -18.28 -5.09 5.24
CA LYS A 152 -17.00 -5.59 4.74
C LYS A 152 -16.52 -4.75 3.57
N LEU A 153 -15.30 -4.26 3.66
CA LEU A 153 -14.62 -3.46 2.65
C LEU A 153 -13.46 -4.28 2.06
N PRO A 154 -13.68 -4.96 0.92
CA PRO A 154 -12.63 -5.73 0.26
C PRO A 154 -11.72 -4.82 -0.55
N LEU A 155 -10.50 -4.56 -0.06
CA LEU A 155 -9.52 -3.70 -0.70
C LEU A 155 -8.50 -4.53 -1.48
N PRO A 156 -8.58 -4.63 -2.82
CA PRO A 156 -7.59 -5.39 -3.60
C PRO A 156 -6.25 -4.66 -3.61
N LEU A 157 -5.18 -5.38 -3.31
CA LEU A 157 -3.81 -4.83 -3.18
C LEU A 157 -2.86 -5.29 -4.28
N GLY A 158 -3.23 -6.31 -5.07
CA GLY A 158 -2.39 -6.88 -6.11
C GLY A 158 -1.65 -8.10 -5.58
N SER A 159 -0.32 -8.11 -5.59
CA SER A 159 0.47 -9.19 -4.97
C SER A 159 1.30 -8.66 -3.82
N ILE A 160 1.48 -9.46 -2.76
CA ILE A 160 2.26 -9.06 -1.58
C ILE A 160 3.25 -10.17 -1.23
N SER A 161 4.48 -9.77 -0.90
CA SER A 161 5.48 -10.66 -0.32
C SER A 161 5.98 -10.14 1.03
N PHE A 162 6.07 -11.02 2.03
CA PHE A 162 6.59 -10.72 3.36
C PHE A 162 7.84 -11.54 3.63
N TYR A 163 8.89 -10.87 4.10
CA TYR A 163 10.18 -11.46 4.47
C TYR A 163 10.53 -11.06 5.90
N GLN A 164 11.26 -11.93 6.61
CA GLN A 164 11.78 -11.61 7.94
C GLN A 164 13.15 -10.95 7.87
N ASN A 165 13.38 -9.92 8.69
CA ASN A 165 14.68 -9.24 8.73
C ASN A 165 15.74 -10.08 9.49
N LYS A 166 16.40 -10.99 8.78
CA LYS A 166 17.59 -11.72 9.26
C LYS A 166 18.84 -11.26 8.51
N SER A 167 19.27 -10.01 8.70
CA SER A 167 20.32 -9.37 7.90
C SER A 167 21.64 -9.19 8.65
N ARG A 168 22.78 -9.55 8.02
CA ARG A 168 24.14 -9.14 8.43
C ARG A 168 24.73 -8.27 7.34
N LYS A 169 24.96 -7.00 7.66
CA LYS A 169 25.53 -6.02 6.72
C LYS A 169 27.00 -6.33 6.42
N ALA A 170 27.33 -6.56 5.15
CA ALA A 170 28.68 -6.72 4.60
C ALA A 170 28.96 -5.81 3.40
N PHE A 171 27.90 -5.24 2.79
CA PHE A 171 27.99 -4.37 1.64
C PHE A 171 27.37 -3.00 1.94
N LEU A 172 28.04 -1.96 1.47
CA LEU A 172 27.47 -0.63 1.36
C LEU A 172 26.88 -0.46 -0.04
N ILE A 173 25.63 -0.02 -0.08
CA ILE A 173 24.91 0.23 -1.34
C ILE A 173 24.87 1.72 -1.60
N LYS A 174 25.28 2.12 -2.80
CA LYS A 174 25.26 3.50 -3.27
C LYS A 174 24.58 3.57 -4.63
N GLN A 175 24.04 4.74 -4.94
CA GLN A 175 23.49 5.05 -6.27
C GLN A 175 22.46 4.02 -6.77
N LEU A 176 21.68 3.44 -5.86
CA LEU A 176 20.58 2.55 -6.21
C LEU A 176 19.53 3.36 -6.98
N ARG A 177 19.31 3.00 -8.24
CA ARG A 177 18.41 3.72 -9.14
C ARG A 177 17.58 2.73 -9.95
N GLY A 178 16.27 3.00 -10.03
CA GLY A 178 15.37 2.26 -10.92
C GLY A 178 15.64 2.55 -12.39
N LEU A 179 15.60 1.50 -13.19
CA LEU A 179 15.65 1.54 -14.65
C LEU A 179 14.26 1.25 -15.20
N THR A 180 13.83 2.03 -16.17
CA THR A 180 12.54 1.93 -16.83
C THR A 180 12.62 1.03 -18.05
N GLY A 181 11.55 0.27 -18.29
CA GLY A 181 11.34 -0.44 -19.56
C GLY A 181 9.87 -0.43 -19.93
N ARG A 182 9.57 -0.96 -21.11
CA ARG A 182 8.21 -1.01 -21.62
C ARG A 182 7.64 -2.42 -21.51
N LEU A 183 6.48 -2.53 -20.88
CA LEU A 183 5.66 -3.73 -20.97
C LEU A 183 4.32 -3.34 -21.60
N LYS A 184 4.06 -3.84 -22.81
CA LYS A 184 2.92 -3.43 -23.64
C LYS A 184 2.94 -1.90 -23.83
N ASN A 185 1.92 -1.18 -23.34
CA ASN A 185 1.79 0.28 -23.44
C ASN A 185 2.12 1.01 -22.13
N GLN A 186 2.67 0.30 -21.14
CA GLN A 186 3.00 0.88 -19.83
C GLN A 186 4.52 0.95 -19.67
N THR A 187 4.98 2.04 -19.07
CA THR A 187 6.36 2.19 -18.61
C THR A 187 6.42 1.73 -17.16
N GLY A 188 7.28 0.76 -16.86
CA GLY A 188 7.41 0.19 -15.51
C GLY A 188 8.88 0.03 -15.10
N LEU A 189 9.08 -0.41 -13.86
CA LEU A 189 10.41 -0.72 -13.35
C LEU A 189 10.93 -1.99 -14.03
N ALA A 190 11.92 -1.86 -14.90
CA ALA A 190 12.51 -2.98 -15.65
C ALA A 190 13.75 -3.56 -14.97
N GLY A 191 14.23 -2.94 -13.91
CA GLY A 191 15.39 -3.39 -13.15
C GLY A 191 16.02 -2.26 -12.37
N VAL A 192 17.21 -2.51 -11.85
CA VAL A 192 17.99 -1.49 -11.12
C VAL A 192 19.43 -1.45 -11.58
N VAL A 193 20.06 -0.32 -11.32
CA VAL A 193 21.52 -0.20 -11.25
C VAL A 193 21.90 0.17 -9.84
N MET A 194 22.95 -0.46 -9.30
CA MET A 194 23.46 -0.14 -7.97
C MET A 194 24.97 -0.35 -7.86
N GLN A 195 25.61 0.46 -7.02
CA GLN A 195 26.99 0.25 -6.60
C GLN A 195 27.02 -0.53 -5.29
N LEU A 196 27.82 -1.59 -5.29
CA LEU A 196 28.10 -2.41 -4.12
C LEU A 196 29.57 -2.22 -3.75
N SER A 197 29.84 -1.85 -2.51
CA SER A 197 31.18 -1.80 -1.94
C SER A 197 31.28 -2.79 -0.77
N SER A 198 32.28 -3.66 -0.76
CA SER A 198 32.54 -4.51 0.40
C SER A 198 32.96 -3.66 1.61
N LEU A 199 32.39 -3.97 2.77
CA LEU A 199 32.79 -3.44 4.08
C LEU A 199 33.75 -4.38 4.82
N GLU A 200 33.93 -5.60 4.31
CA GLU A 200 34.76 -6.61 4.92
C GLU A 200 36.25 -6.36 4.63
N SER A 201 37.11 -6.75 5.57
CA SER A 201 38.57 -6.62 5.44
C SER A 201 39.20 -7.74 4.62
N GLU A 202 38.45 -8.80 4.32
CA GLU A 202 38.89 -9.93 3.51
C GLU A 202 37.94 -10.13 2.33
N LYS A 203 38.32 -11.04 1.44
CA LYS A 203 37.51 -11.42 0.28
C LYS A 203 36.12 -11.87 0.72
N VAL A 204 35.11 -11.35 0.04
CA VAL A 204 33.71 -11.73 0.20
C VAL A 204 33.14 -12.08 -1.17
N ASN A 205 32.38 -13.17 -1.25
CA ASN A 205 31.77 -13.62 -2.48
C ASN A 205 30.26 -13.47 -2.37
N ILE A 206 29.64 -12.69 -3.24
CA ILE A 206 28.19 -12.76 -3.47
C ILE A 206 27.93 -14.06 -4.25
N ILE A 207 27.11 -14.93 -3.67
CA ILE A 207 26.68 -16.19 -4.26
C ILE A 207 25.41 -15.96 -5.09
N ASN A 208 24.52 -15.09 -4.61
CA ASN A 208 23.30 -14.73 -5.30
C ASN A 208 22.78 -13.35 -4.87
N ILE A 209 22.02 -12.68 -5.74
CA ILE A 209 21.21 -11.52 -5.37
C ILE A 209 19.78 -11.82 -5.82
N GLU A 210 18.84 -11.84 -4.88
CA GLU A 210 17.43 -12.13 -5.15
C GLU A 210 16.60 -10.86 -5.01
N LEU A 211 15.58 -10.72 -5.87
CA LEU A 211 14.59 -9.65 -5.74
C LEU A 211 13.54 -10.06 -4.70
N ILE A 212 13.22 -9.16 -3.78
CA ILE A 212 12.12 -9.30 -2.83
C ILE A 212 10.84 -8.87 -3.56
N ASN A 213 10.17 -9.82 -4.19
CA ASN A 213 8.95 -9.56 -4.94
C ASN A 213 8.12 -10.84 -5.18
N ALA A 214 6.79 -10.71 -5.25
CA ALA A 214 5.87 -11.83 -5.49
C ALA A 214 5.66 -12.16 -6.99
N SER A 215 5.93 -11.20 -7.87
CA SER A 215 5.55 -11.25 -9.30
C SER A 215 6.71 -11.05 -10.27
N ALA A 216 7.92 -10.78 -9.76
CA ALA A 216 9.12 -10.57 -10.55
C ALA A 216 10.35 -11.24 -9.92
N MET A 217 11.36 -11.51 -10.73
CA MET A 217 12.70 -11.93 -10.30
C MET A 217 13.78 -11.21 -11.11
N ILE A 218 15.03 -11.29 -10.67
CA ILE A 218 16.16 -10.79 -11.46
C ILE A 218 16.34 -11.69 -12.69
N ASN A 219 16.49 -11.04 -13.85
CA ASN A 219 16.88 -11.70 -15.07
C ASN A 219 18.41 -11.77 -15.16
N TYR A 220 18.94 -12.90 -14.69
CA TYR A 220 20.37 -13.15 -14.65
C TYR A 220 20.99 -13.29 -16.05
N ASP A 221 20.20 -13.60 -17.09
CA ASP A 221 20.70 -13.69 -18.48
C ASP A 221 21.26 -12.34 -18.98
N TYR A 222 20.75 -11.23 -18.43
CA TYR A 222 21.12 -9.87 -18.82
C TYR A 222 21.81 -9.09 -17.69
N THR A 223 22.12 -9.76 -16.57
CA THR A 223 22.84 -9.11 -15.47
C THR A 223 24.28 -8.84 -15.87
N GLN A 224 24.75 -7.60 -15.67
CA GLN A 224 26.11 -7.20 -16.04
C GLN A 224 26.76 -6.31 -14.98
N ASN A 225 28.09 -6.39 -14.90
CA ASN A 225 28.92 -5.42 -14.18
C ASN A 225 29.34 -4.33 -15.16
N ILE A 226 29.14 -3.07 -14.79
CA ILE A 226 29.49 -1.91 -15.61
C ILE A 226 30.50 -1.04 -14.86
N GLU A 227 31.30 -0.26 -15.59
CA GLU A 227 32.27 0.64 -14.95
C GLU A 227 31.61 1.94 -14.49
N ILE A 228 30.66 2.46 -15.28
CA ILE A 228 30.06 3.78 -15.08
C ILE A 228 28.53 3.65 -15.19
N ILE A 229 27.80 4.23 -14.23
CA ILE A 229 26.34 4.35 -14.33
C ILE A 229 26.00 5.38 -15.40
N PRO A 230 25.35 5.00 -16.52
CA PRO A 230 24.97 5.96 -17.54
C PRO A 230 23.83 6.86 -17.05
N GLU A 231 23.62 8.01 -17.70
CA GLU A 231 22.55 8.94 -17.31
C GLU A 231 21.16 8.42 -17.67
N THR A 232 21.04 7.57 -18.69
CA THR A 232 19.77 7.00 -19.12
C THR A 232 19.12 6.16 -18.01
N ARG A 233 17.79 6.23 -17.93
CA ARG A 233 16.98 5.31 -17.13
C ARG A 233 16.43 4.17 -17.97
N ASN A 234 16.50 4.25 -19.30
CA ASN A 234 15.99 3.18 -20.16
C ASN A 234 16.92 1.97 -20.08
N MET A 235 16.36 0.82 -19.72
CA MET A 235 17.08 -0.44 -19.60
C MET A 235 17.67 -0.90 -20.94
N ALA A 236 16.93 -0.76 -22.04
CA ALA A 236 17.36 -1.22 -23.36
C ALA A 236 18.57 -0.41 -23.85
N ASP A 237 18.60 0.90 -23.59
CA ASP A 237 19.75 1.76 -23.92
C ASP A 237 21.02 1.33 -23.16
N LEU A 238 20.86 0.84 -21.94
CA LEU A 238 21.96 0.44 -21.07
C LEU A 238 22.53 -0.93 -21.48
N ILE A 239 21.67 -1.85 -21.88
CA ILE A 239 22.01 -3.25 -22.19
C ILE A 239 22.36 -3.41 -23.68
N GLY A 240 21.87 -2.51 -24.54
CA GLY A 240 22.11 -2.51 -25.98
C GLY A 240 21.08 -3.30 -26.79
N GLU A 241 20.07 -3.88 -26.14
CA GLU A 241 18.96 -4.59 -26.75
C GLU A 241 17.69 -4.52 -25.89
N GLU A 242 16.54 -4.81 -26.50
CA GLU A 242 15.27 -4.89 -25.79
C GLU A 242 15.21 -6.15 -24.91
N ILE A 243 14.90 -5.97 -23.62
CA ILE A 243 14.81 -7.09 -22.67
C ILE A 243 13.36 -7.57 -22.59
N PRO A 244 13.10 -8.86 -22.83
CA PRO A 244 11.77 -9.41 -22.68
C PRO A 244 11.39 -9.48 -21.19
N LEU A 245 10.61 -8.50 -20.73
CA LEU A 245 10.16 -8.38 -19.34
C LEU A 245 9.23 -9.51 -18.88
N THR A 246 8.78 -10.42 -19.76
CA THR A 246 7.89 -11.54 -19.41
C THR A 246 8.51 -12.92 -19.57
N GLU A 247 9.78 -12.99 -19.99
CA GLU A 247 10.46 -14.27 -20.19
C GLU A 247 11.16 -14.73 -18.92
N LYS A 248 11.05 -16.03 -18.63
CA LYS A 248 11.76 -16.64 -17.52
C LYS A 248 13.26 -16.69 -17.84
N PRO A 249 14.13 -16.22 -16.93
CA PRO A 249 15.56 -16.34 -17.08
C PRO A 249 15.97 -17.80 -17.26
N LYS A 250 16.96 -18.05 -18.10
CA LYS A 250 17.57 -19.38 -18.29
C LYS A 250 18.60 -19.65 -17.23
N ILE A 251 19.34 -18.61 -16.82
CA ILE A 251 20.28 -18.63 -15.71
C ILE A 251 19.50 -18.39 -14.41
N ASN A 252 19.84 -19.14 -13.36
CA ASN A 252 19.12 -19.12 -12.08
C ASN A 252 19.88 -18.40 -10.95
N SER A 253 21.11 -17.96 -11.18
CA SER A 253 21.92 -17.27 -10.17
C SER A 253 22.94 -16.31 -10.79
N PHE A 254 23.37 -15.34 -9.98
CA PHE A 254 24.45 -14.42 -10.29
C PHE A 254 25.48 -14.42 -9.16
N SER A 255 26.76 -14.56 -9.51
CA SER A 255 27.85 -14.54 -8.52
C SER A 255 28.84 -13.42 -8.83
N LEU A 256 29.37 -12.80 -7.78
CA LEU A 256 30.31 -11.70 -7.88
C LEU A 256 31.30 -11.73 -6.72
N ALA A 257 32.59 -11.80 -7.03
CA ALA A 257 33.66 -11.74 -6.04
C ALA A 257 34.09 -10.29 -5.79
N PHE A 258 34.35 -9.97 -4.53
CA PHE A 258 34.90 -8.68 -4.10
C PHE A 258 36.22 -8.92 -3.40
N GLU A 259 37.28 -8.33 -3.93
CA GLU A 259 38.53 -8.14 -3.20
C GLU A 259 38.38 -7.05 -2.13
N GLU A 260 39.38 -6.87 -1.27
CA GLU A 260 39.31 -5.91 -0.15
C GLU A 260 38.93 -4.51 -0.64
N LYS A 261 37.85 -3.94 -0.07
CA LYS A 261 37.34 -2.59 -0.37
C LYS A 261 37.00 -2.34 -1.85
N GLN A 262 36.82 -3.40 -2.64
CA GLN A 262 36.40 -3.27 -4.03
C GLN A 262 34.97 -2.72 -4.11
N THR A 263 34.73 -1.88 -5.12
CA THR A 263 33.40 -1.44 -5.52
C THR A 263 33.10 -1.96 -6.92
N ASN A 264 31.91 -2.52 -7.09
CA ASN A 264 31.39 -2.98 -8.39
C ASN A 264 30.04 -2.30 -8.64
N THR A 265 29.74 -1.98 -9.90
CA THR A 265 28.44 -1.43 -10.28
C THR A 265 27.68 -2.50 -11.05
N VAL A 266 26.57 -2.97 -10.49
CA VAL A 266 25.79 -4.04 -11.09
C VAL A 266 24.47 -3.52 -11.64
N VAL A 267 24.10 -4.05 -12.80
CA VAL A 267 22.79 -3.87 -13.42
C VAL A 267 22.03 -5.16 -13.22
N LEU A 268 20.85 -5.06 -12.63
CA LEU A 268 19.97 -6.20 -12.32
C LEU A 268 18.64 -5.99 -13.06
N PRO A 269 18.49 -6.49 -14.30
CA PRO A 269 17.22 -6.47 -15.01
C PRO A 269 16.19 -7.36 -14.34
N PHE A 270 14.91 -7.09 -14.53
CA PHE A 270 13.80 -7.85 -13.97
C PHE A 270 13.03 -8.58 -15.06
N SER A 271 12.50 -9.74 -14.69
CA SER A 271 11.47 -10.47 -15.44
C SER A 271 10.24 -10.65 -14.57
N TYR A 272 9.07 -10.38 -15.14
CA TYR A 272 7.75 -10.46 -14.54
C TYR A 272 7.00 -11.72 -14.98
N PHE A 273 6.35 -12.38 -14.03
CA PHE A 273 5.51 -13.56 -14.27
C PHE A 273 4.11 -13.42 -13.67
N GLY A 274 3.90 -12.39 -12.85
CA GLY A 274 2.58 -12.02 -12.33
C GLY A 274 1.87 -11.01 -13.23
N GLN A 275 0.65 -10.66 -12.84
CA GLN A 275 -0.17 -9.66 -13.54
C GLN A 275 0.19 -8.23 -13.15
N TYR A 276 0.81 -8.06 -11.98
CA TYR A 276 1.11 -6.76 -11.39
C TYR A 276 2.56 -6.36 -11.59
N LEU A 277 2.76 -5.11 -12.03
CA LEU A 277 4.06 -4.46 -12.02
C LEU A 277 4.40 -4.00 -10.59
N THR A 278 5.69 -3.91 -10.30
CA THR A 278 6.18 -3.32 -9.04
C THR A 278 6.77 -1.94 -9.31
N GLU A 279 6.59 -1.06 -8.35
CA GLU A 279 7.25 0.25 -8.26
C GLU A 279 8.44 0.22 -7.29
N GLN A 280 8.60 -0.89 -6.58
CA GLN A 280 9.56 -1.06 -5.51
C GLN A 280 10.63 -2.07 -5.89
N ALA A 281 11.82 -1.93 -5.31
CA ALA A 281 12.80 -2.99 -5.33
C ALA A 281 13.48 -3.10 -3.96
N GLY A 282 13.50 -4.32 -3.43
CA GLY A 282 14.32 -4.75 -2.30
C GLY A 282 15.07 -6.01 -2.70
N PHE A 283 16.16 -6.31 -2.00
CA PHE A 283 17.05 -7.40 -2.38
C PHE A 283 17.51 -8.24 -1.20
N ILE A 284 17.71 -9.53 -1.44
CA ILE A 284 18.47 -10.41 -0.54
C ILE A 284 19.80 -10.72 -1.22
N ILE A 285 20.89 -10.23 -0.65
CA ILE A 285 22.25 -10.55 -1.08
C ILE A 285 22.73 -11.73 -0.25
N HIS A 286 22.84 -12.90 -0.88
CA HIS A 286 23.43 -14.10 -0.29
C HIS A 286 24.93 -14.08 -0.54
N TYR A 287 25.72 -14.18 0.52
CA TYR A 287 27.18 -14.08 0.42
C TYR A 287 27.92 -15.04 1.35
N GLU A 288 29.16 -15.34 0.98
CA GLU A 288 30.10 -16.12 1.77
C GLU A 288 31.23 -15.23 2.26
N TYR A 289 31.49 -15.30 3.57
CA TYR A 289 32.61 -14.64 4.22
C TYR A 289 33.29 -15.61 5.18
N LEU A 290 34.60 -15.79 5.04
CA LEU A 290 35.39 -16.74 5.83
C LEU A 290 34.83 -18.18 5.86
N GLY A 291 34.33 -18.67 4.72
CA GLY A 291 33.78 -20.02 4.60
C GLY A 291 32.36 -20.20 5.18
N LYS A 292 31.70 -19.12 5.59
CA LYS A 292 30.35 -19.16 6.21
C LYS A 292 29.33 -18.40 5.39
N PRO A 293 28.10 -18.94 5.24
CA PRO A 293 27.03 -18.26 4.53
C PRO A 293 26.37 -17.20 5.41
N TYR A 294 26.04 -16.08 4.79
CA TYR A 294 25.31 -14.97 5.39
C TYR A 294 24.37 -14.36 4.35
N GLN A 295 23.44 -13.54 4.81
CA GLN A 295 22.60 -12.73 3.94
C GLN A 295 22.57 -11.28 4.41
N GLN A 296 22.48 -10.36 3.47
CA GLN A 296 22.16 -8.96 3.72
C GLN A 296 20.86 -8.61 2.99
N ILE A 297 19.91 -8.05 3.74
CA ILE A 297 18.65 -7.57 3.19
C ILE A 297 18.75 -6.06 2.91
N ILE A 298 18.33 -5.67 1.72
CA ILE A 298 18.03 -4.30 1.32
C ILE A 298 16.52 -4.19 1.28
N GLU A 299 15.96 -3.37 2.16
CA GLU A 299 14.50 -3.21 2.24
C GLU A 299 13.93 -2.65 0.94
N PRO A 300 12.72 -3.08 0.54
CA PRO A 300 12.03 -2.52 -0.61
C PRO A 300 11.87 -1.00 -0.51
N ILE A 301 12.37 -0.29 -1.52
CA ILE A 301 12.16 1.15 -1.68
C ILE A 301 11.46 1.43 -3.00
N THR A 302 10.59 2.45 -3.02
CA THR A 302 9.95 2.91 -4.26
C THR A 302 10.98 3.59 -5.15
N LEU A 303 11.17 3.07 -6.36
CA LEU A 303 12.17 3.55 -7.33
C LEU A 303 11.55 4.21 -8.57
N LEU A 304 10.27 3.99 -8.80
CA LEU A 304 9.51 4.60 -9.88
C LEU A 304 8.11 4.93 -9.37
N HIS A 305 7.73 6.21 -9.44
CA HIS A 305 6.34 6.61 -9.21
C HIS A 305 5.67 6.72 -10.58
N SER A 306 4.86 5.75 -10.97
CA SER A 306 4.14 5.78 -12.25
C SER A 306 2.71 6.25 -12.05
N PHE A 307 2.49 7.50 -11.61
CA PHE A 307 1.14 8.07 -11.58
C PHE A 307 0.54 8.25 -13.00
N GLU A 308 1.40 8.36 -14.02
CA GLU A 308 0.99 8.48 -15.42
C GLU A 308 0.63 7.09 -16.01
N GLY A 309 -0.58 6.62 -15.74
CA GLY A 309 -1.12 5.42 -16.41
C GLY A 309 -2.11 4.58 -15.62
N PHE A 310 -2.28 4.81 -14.32
CA PHE A 310 -3.25 4.08 -13.51
C PHE A 310 -4.66 4.67 -13.63
N SER A 311 -5.30 4.46 -14.77
CA SER A 311 -6.77 4.55 -14.91
C SER A 311 -7.51 3.36 -14.27
N GLN A 312 -6.88 2.65 -13.32
CA GLN A 312 -7.31 1.34 -12.81
C GLN A 312 -7.30 1.22 -11.28
N GLY A 313 -7.39 2.35 -10.56
CA GLY A 313 -7.68 2.28 -9.13
C GLY A 313 -9.00 1.56 -8.91
N VAL A 314 -9.03 0.56 -8.01
CA VAL A 314 -10.27 -0.14 -7.67
C VAL A 314 -11.01 0.66 -6.61
N LYS A 315 -12.19 1.15 -6.98
CA LYS A 315 -13.05 1.93 -6.09
C LYS A 315 -13.96 1.01 -5.27
N VAL A 316 -13.86 1.12 -3.95
CA VAL A 316 -14.73 0.48 -2.97
C VAL A 316 -15.55 1.56 -2.28
N THR A 317 -16.87 1.41 -2.23
CA THR A 317 -17.78 2.42 -1.66
C THR A 317 -18.36 1.95 -0.34
N TYR A 318 -18.51 2.88 0.60
CA TYR A 318 -19.17 2.67 1.89
C TYR A 318 -20.29 3.70 2.05
N ASP A 319 -21.53 3.23 2.25
CA ASP A 319 -22.66 4.08 2.62
C ASP A 319 -22.89 3.97 4.13
N PRO A 320 -22.57 5.02 4.91
CA PRO A 320 -22.77 5.04 6.36
C PRO A 320 -24.23 5.22 6.81
N ASN A 321 -25.20 5.31 5.90
CA ASN A 321 -26.62 5.56 6.23
C ASN A 321 -27.52 4.33 6.11
#